data_AF-A0A9E5RVH9-F1
#
_entry.id   AF-A0A9E5RVH9-F1
#
_cell.length_a   1.000
_cell.length_b   1.000
_cell.length_c   1.000
_cell.angle_alpha   90.00
_cell.angle_beta   90.00
_cell.angle_gamma   90.00
#
_symmetry.space_group_name_H-M   'P 1'
#
loop_
_entity.id
_entity.type
_entity.pdbx_description
1 polymer ?
#
loop_
_entity_poly.entity_id
_entity_poly.type
_entity_poly.pdbx_seq_one_letter_code
_entity_poly.pdbx_strand_id
1 'polypeptide(L)' 'MQKRMCWLPNFGEENGQKILHLQIDAHESWRPYTTFPQFSVPDYRIPGGSKGMATFQKLLKEGWEVVSSF' A
#
# COMPACT_ATOMS: atom_id res chain seq x y z
N MET A 1 -17.61 -3.92 -5.63
CA MET A 1 -16.17 -4.18 -5.46
C MET A 1 -15.46 -2.84 -5.37
N GLN A 2 -15.01 -2.46 -4.18
CA GLN A 2 -14.33 -1.17 -3.95
C GLN A 2 -12.88 -1.47 -3.62
N LYS A 3 -11.97 -1.06 -4.52
CA LYS A 3 -10.53 -1.24 -4.34
C LYS A 3 -10.01 -0.09 -3.50
N ARG A 4 -9.33 -0.43 -2.40
CA ARG A 4 -8.91 0.53 -1.38
C ARG A 4 -7.44 0.38 -1.06
N MET A 5 -6.84 1.47 -0.62
CA MET A 5 -5.45 1.53 -0.20
C MET A 5 -5.32 2.33 1.10
N CYS A 6 -4.41 1.89 1.96
CA CYS A 6 -4.20 2.45 3.29
C CYS A 6 -2.72 2.32 3.71
N TRP A 7 -2.24 3.22 4.57
CA TRP A 7 -0.89 3.18 5.11
C TRP A 7 -0.92 2.52 6.50
N LEU A 8 -0.43 1.29 6.60
CA LEU A 8 -0.44 0.53 7.86
C LEU A 8 0.98 0.14 8.26
N PRO A 9 1.27 0.05 9.58
CA PRO A 9 2.54 -0.48 10.06
C PRO A 9 2.78 -1.88 9.49
N ASN A 10 3.99 -2.12 8.99
CA ASN A 10 4.36 -3.45 8.56
C ASN A 10 4.75 -4.28 9.79
N PHE A 11 3.94 -5.28 10.14
CA PHE A 11 4.24 -6.19 11.24
C PHE A 11 5.52 -6.98 10.90
N GLY A 12 6.62 -6.65 11.60
CA GLY A 12 7.94 -7.28 11.39
C GLY A 12 9.07 -6.31 11.02
N GLU A 13 8.79 -5.01 10.80
CA GLU A 13 9.84 -3.99 10.67
C GLU A 13 10.10 -3.27 11.99
N GLU A 14 11.37 -3.20 12.41
CA GLU A 14 11.82 -2.73 13.73
C GLU A 14 11.40 -1.29 14.07
N ASN A 15 11.08 -0.46 13.07
CA ASN A 15 10.84 0.97 13.26
C ASN A 15 9.38 1.40 13.12
N GLY A 16 8.42 0.47 13.00
CA GLY A 16 7.00 0.82 12.84
C GLY A 16 6.69 1.63 11.58
N GLN A 17 7.57 1.55 10.56
CA GLN A 17 7.36 2.25 9.31
C GLN A 17 6.05 1.78 8.66
N LYS A 18 5.20 2.75 8.33
CA LYS A 18 3.97 2.48 7.57
C LYS A 18 4.33 2.19 6.12
N ILE A 19 3.74 1.13 5.58
CA ILE A 19 3.84 0.78 4.17
C ILE A 19 2.46 0.74 3.55
N LEU A 20 2.40 0.81 2.22
CA LEU A 20 1.14 0.70 1.50
C LEU A 20 0.52 -0.70 1.67
N HIS A 21 -0.72 -0.76 2.12
CA HIS A 21 -1.55 -1.94 2.11
C HIS A 21 -2.71 -1.76 1.14
N LEU A 22 -3.06 -2.83 0.46
CA LEU A 22 -4.13 -2.88 -0.54
C LEU A 22 -5.23 -3.82 -0.06
N GLN A 23 -6.46 -3.48 -0.43
CA GLN A 23 -7.63 -4.30 -0.22
C GLN A 23 -8.46 -4.28 -1.51
N ILE A 24 -8.59 -5.45 -2.14
CA ILE A 24 -9.23 -5.57 -3.46
C ILE A 24 -10.75 -5.66 -3.32
N ASP A 25 -11.20 -6.32 -2.25
CA ASP A 25 -12.60 -6.40 -1.85
C ASP A 25 -12.76 -5.99 -0.39
N ALA A 26 -13.85 -5.29 -0.06
CA ALA A 26 -14.11 -4.78 1.28
C ALA A 26 -14.19 -5.86 2.37
N HIS A 27 -14.47 -7.11 1.98
CA HIS A 27 -14.52 -8.26 2.88
C HIS A 27 -13.16 -8.93 3.11
N GLU A 28 -12.13 -8.62 2.30
CA GLU A 28 -10.79 -9.17 2.47
C GLU A 28 -9.99 -8.41 3.54
N SER A 29 -9.00 -9.07 4.15
CA SER A 29 -8.05 -8.38 5.01
C SER A 29 -7.11 -7.47 4.20
N TRP A 30 -6.64 -6.38 4.84
CA TRP A 30 -5.55 -5.57 4.32
C TRP A 30 -4.30 -6.41 4.14
N ARG A 31 -3.65 -6.31 2.97
CA ARG A 31 -2.40 -7.01 2.68
C ARG A 31 -1.37 -6.04 2.12
N PRO A 32 -0.07 -6.23 2.39
CA PRO A 32 0.98 -5.38 1.83
C PRO A 32 0.88 -5.30 0.30
N TYR A 33 1.18 -4.13 -0.27
CA TYR A 33 1.11 -3.95 -1.73
C TYR A 33 2.02 -4.95 -2.50
N THR A 34 3.08 -5.45 -1.86
CA THR A 34 3.99 -6.45 -2.40
C THR A 34 3.35 -7.82 -2.64
N THR A 35 2.23 -8.14 -1.98
CA THR A 35 1.48 -9.39 -2.25
C THR A 35 0.68 -9.33 -3.54
N PHE A 36 0.61 -8.16 -4.19
CA PHE A 36 -0.14 -7.95 -5.43
C PHE A 36 0.80 -7.43 -6.54
N PRO A 37 1.65 -8.29 -7.13
CA PRO A 37 2.59 -7.89 -8.17
C PRO A 37 1.91 -7.27 -9.41
N GLN A 38 0.64 -7.59 -9.66
CA GLN A 38 -0.14 -7.02 -10.76
C GLN A 38 -0.47 -5.52 -10.57
N PHE A 39 -0.52 -5.05 -9.32
CA PHE A 39 -0.78 -3.63 -9.01
C PHE A 39 0.49 -2.88 -8.67
N SER A 40 1.45 -3.58 -8.05
CA SER A 40 2.70 -3.06 -7.53
C SER A 40 3.59 -2.43 -8.60
N VAL A 41 4.19 -1.30 -8.25
CA VAL A 41 5.31 -0.69 -8.97
C VAL A 41 6.56 -0.88 -8.10
N PRO A 42 7.71 -1.28 -8.68
CA PRO A 42 8.95 -1.40 -7.91
C PRO A 42 9.28 -0.10 -7.18
N ASP A 43 9.57 -0.21 -5.89
CA ASP A 43 9.99 0.94 -5.09
C ASP A 43 11.36 1.46 -5.56
N TYR A 44 11.52 2.78 -5.53
CA TYR A 44 12.81 3.42 -5.73
C TYR A 44 13.75 3.07 -4.57
N ARG A 45 15.02 2.81 -4.88
CA ARG A 45 16.07 2.55 -3.88
C ARG A 45 16.56 3.85 -3.24
N ILE A 46 15.65 4.55 -2.55
CA ILE A 46 15.94 5.78 -1.82
C ILE A 46 16.03 5.42 -0.34
N PRO A 47 17.18 5.62 0.34
CA PRO A 47 17.30 5.40 1.78
C PRO A 47 16.24 6.20 2.55
N GLY A 48 15.46 5.52 3.40
CA GLY A 48 14.38 6.14 4.18
C GLY A 48 13.11 6.49 3.41
N GLY A 49 13.01 6.12 2.12
CA GLY A 49 11.79 6.34 1.33
C GLY A 49 10.62 5.47 1.80
N SER A 50 9.40 6.01 1.74
CA SER A 50 8.18 5.26 2.07
C SER A 50 7.92 4.14 1.07
N LYS A 51 7.87 2.90 1.56
CA LYS A 51 7.62 1.72 0.73
C LYS A 51 6.20 1.72 0.18
N GLY A 52 6.08 1.57 -1.13
CA GLY A 52 4.80 1.60 -1.86
C GLY A 52 4.37 2.99 -2.34
N MET A 53 5.18 4.05 -2.19
CA MET A 53 4.80 5.39 -2.66
C MET A 53 4.56 5.44 -4.18
N ALA A 54 5.39 4.77 -4.96
CA ALA A 54 5.21 4.69 -6.42
C ALA A 54 3.90 3.97 -6.78
N THR A 55 3.62 2.85 -6.09
CA THR A 55 2.36 2.11 -6.22
C THR A 55 1.17 2.97 -5.83
N PHE A 56 1.24 3.70 -4.72
CA PHE A 56 0.19 4.61 -4.26
C PHE A 56 -0.16 5.66 -5.32
N GLN A 57 0.86 6.32 -5.89
CA GLN A 57 0.65 7.32 -6.94
C GLN A 57 -0.01 6.73 -8.19
N LYS A 58 0.37 5.51 -8.59
CA LYS A 58 -0.26 4.81 -9.71
C LYS A 58 -1.73 4.51 -9.41
N LEU A 59 -2.02 3.89 -8.27
CA LEU A 59 -3.37 3.45 -7.92
C LEU A 59 -4.31 4.63 -7.66
N LEU A 60 -3.79 5.74 -7.13
CA LEU A 60 -4.55 6.98 -6.99
C LEU A 60 -5.03 7.51 -8.35
N LYS A 61 -4.19 7.44 -9.38
CA LYS A 61 -4.57 7.80 -10.75
C LYS A 61 -5.58 6.83 -11.37
N GLU A 62 -5.57 5.57 -10.95
CA GLU A 62 -6.54 4.54 -11.35
C GLU A 62 -7.87 4.63 -10.57
N GLY A 63 -8.02 5.60 -9.68
CA GLY A 63 -9.26 5.83 -8.93
C GLY A 63 -9.45 4.94 -7.71
N TRP A 64 -8.37 4.39 -7.15
CA TRP A 64 -8.46 3.65 -5.89
C TRP A 64 -8.77 4.59 -4.73
N GLU A 65 -9.59 4.12 -3.80
CA GLU A 65 -9.95 4.89 -2.62
C GLU A 65 -8.83 4.88 -1.58
N VAL A 66 -8.49 6.07 -1.09
CA VAL A 66 -7.54 6.24 0.02
C VAL A 66 -8.31 6.22 1.34
N VAL A 67 -8.06 5.21 2.16
CA VAL A 67 -8.59 5.13 3.52
C VAL A 67 -7.56 5.72 4.48
N SER A 68 -8.00 6.67 5.31
CA SER A 68 -7.14 7.20 6.37
C SER A 68 -6.95 6.15 7.47
N SER A 69 -5.71 5.78 7.76
CA SER A 69 -5.37 5.08 9.00
C SER A 69 -5.30 6.12 10.13
N PHE A 70 -6.10 5.95 11.20
CA PHE A 70 -5.95 6.74 12.42
C PHE A 70 -4.67 6.36 13.18
#